data_AF-A0A2T4TEL7-F1
#
_entry.id   AF-A0A2T4TEL7-F1
#
_cell.length_a   1.000
_cell.length_b   1.000
_cell.length_c   1.000
_cell.angle_alpha   90.00
_cell.angle_beta   90.00
_cell.angle_gamma   90.00
#
_symmetry.space_group_name_H-M   'P 1'
#
loop_
_entity.id
_entity.type
_entity.pdbx_description
1 polymer ?
#
loop_
_entity_poly.entity_id
_entity_poly.type
_entity_poly.pdbx_seq_one_letter_code
_entity_poly.pdbx_strand_id
1 'polypeptide(L)'
;MNFSGILIGVLTFFLIGLFHPIVIYTEYYFGSRCWPVFLLLGILCMILSVRMQKILWSVSLGVLGVSCFWSIKELKEQEIRVAKGWFPKRKVDKH
;
A
#
# COMPACT_ATOMS: atom_id res chain seq x y z
N MET A 1 30.37 -12.00 3.15
CA MET A 1 29.04 -12.65 2.99
C MET A 1 28.02 -11.60 2.55
N ASN A 2 27.17 -11.90 1.57
CA ASN A 2 26.23 -10.94 0.98
C ASN A 2 24.88 -10.95 1.72
N PHE A 3 24.76 -10.18 2.80
CA PHE A 3 23.52 -10.06 3.60
C PHE A 3 22.41 -9.25 2.92
N SER A 4 22.70 -8.59 1.80
CA SER A 4 21.76 -7.71 1.10
C SER A 4 20.48 -8.43 0.67
N GLY A 5 20.56 -9.71 0.27
CA GLY A 5 19.38 -10.48 -0.13
C GLY A 5 18.42 -10.74 1.04
N ILE A 6 18.95 -11.13 2.19
CA ILE A 6 18.17 -11.35 3.42
C ILE A 6 17.53 -10.03 3.86
N LEU A 7 18.32 -8.95 3.87
CA LEU A 7 17.83 -7.63 4.27
C LEU A 7 16.70 -7.13 3.35
N ILE A 8 16.85 -7.29 2.03
CA ILE A 8 15.83 -6.93 1.05
C ILE A 8 14.56 -7.79 1.25
N GLY A 9 14.70 -9.09 1.50
CA GLY A 9 13.57 -9.99 1.75
C GLY A 9 12.76 -9.58 2.98
N VAL A 10 13.44 -9.33 4.11
CA VAL A 10 12.82 -8.86 5.36
C VAL A 10 12.12 -7.51 5.15
N LEU A 11 12.80 -6.57 4.50
CA LEU A 11 12.24 -5.25 4.22
C LEU A 11 11.01 -5.34 3.31
N THR A 12 11.05 -6.17 2.28
CA THR A 12 9.94 -6.37 1.34
C THR A 12 8.72 -6.93 2.06
N PHE A 13 8.91 -7.98 2.86
CA PHE A 13 7.82 -8.58 3.62
C PHE A 13 7.22 -7.59 4.63
N PHE A 14 8.07 -6.82 5.31
CA PHE A 14 7.62 -5.79 6.24
C PHE A 14 6.78 -4.70 5.54
N LEU A 15 7.24 -4.21 4.38
CA LEU A 15 6.52 -3.20 3.61
C LEU A 15 5.15 -3.70 3.15
N ILE A 16 5.08 -4.91 2.57
CA ILE A 16 3.80 -5.51 2.15
C ILE A 16 2.87 -5.68 3.36
N GLY A 17 3.39 -6.22 4.46
CA GLY A 17 2.64 -6.42 5.70
C GLY A 17 2.08 -5.12 6.28
N LEU A 18 2.81 -4.00 6.15
CA LEU A 18 2.37 -2.69 6.60
C LEU A 18 1.24 -2.10 5.72
N PHE A 19 1.24 -2.39 4.42
CA PHE A 19 0.21 -1.85 3.52
C PHE A 19 -1.18 -2.48 3.74
N HIS A 20 -1.27 -3.74 4.17
CA HIS A 20 -2.54 -4.38 4.49
C HIS A 20 -3.40 -3.61 5.52
N PRO A 21 -2.92 -3.29 6.74
CA PRO A 21 -3.69 -2.49 7.69
C PRO A 21 -3.89 -1.05 7.22
N ILE A 22 -2.94 -0.47 6.48
CA ILE A 22 -3.09 0.89 5.90
C ILE A 22 -4.30 0.94 4.97
N VAL A 23 -4.50 -0.06 4.11
CA VAL A 23 -5.63 -0.08 3.17
C VAL A 23 -6.96 -0.19 3.90
N ILE A 24 -7.04 -1.06 4.91
CA ILE A 24 -8.25 -1.23 5.74
C ILE A 24 -8.57 0.08 6.46
N TYR A 25 -7.57 0.72 7.07
CA TYR A 25 -7.74 2.00 7.74
C TYR A 25 -8.17 3.10 6.76
N THR A 26 -7.54 3.14 5.58
CA THR A 26 -7.86 4.15 4.56
C THR A 26 -9.30 3.99 4.06
N GLU A 27 -9.75 2.75 3.82
CA GLU A 27 -11.14 2.46 3.47
C GLU A 27 -12.08 2.89 4.60
N TYR A 28 -11.78 2.54 5.85
CA TYR A 28 -12.63 2.83 6.99
C TYR A 28 -12.84 4.34 7.22
N TYR A 29 -11.79 5.15 7.05
CA TYR A 29 -11.86 6.60 7.30
C TYR A 29 -12.26 7.43 6.08
N PHE A 30 -11.74 7.10 4.90
CA PHE A 30 -11.88 7.92 3.71
C PHE A 30 -12.63 7.22 2.55
N GLY A 31 -12.83 5.91 2.65
CA GLY A 31 -13.52 5.11 1.64
C GLY A 31 -12.67 4.78 0.42
N SER A 32 -13.29 4.08 -0.54
CA SER A 32 -12.67 3.62 -1.78
C SER A 32 -12.27 4.74 -2.76
N ARG A 33 -12.78 5.96 -2.57
CA ARG A 33 -12.51 7.11 -3.45
C ARG A 33 -11.07 7.65 -3.35
N CYS A 34 -10.29 7.18 -2.38
CA CYS A 34 -8.92 7.65 -2.12
C CYS A 34 -7.85 6.96 -2.97
N TRP A 35 -8.27 6.06 -3.86
CA TRP A 35 -7.38 5.36 -4.78
C TRP A 35 -6.42 6.26 -5.60
N PRO A 36 -6.75 7.51 -5.99
CA PRO A 36 -5.80 8.34 -6.74
C PRO A 36 -4.55 8.69 -5.94
N VAL A 37 -4.63 8.77 -4.61
CA VAL A 37 -3.48 9.04 -3.74
C VAL A 37 -2.48 7.90 -3.84
N PHE A 38 -2.95 6.65 -3.76
CA PHE A 38 -2.10 5.47 -3.95
C PHE A 38 -1.52 5.41 -5.36
N LEU A 39 -2.27 5.82 -6.38
CA LEU A 39 -1.75 5.86 -7.75
C LEU A 39 -0.61 6.87 -7.89
N LEU A 40 -0.81 8.11 -7.43
CA LEU A 40 0.20 9.17 -7.50
C LEU A 40 1.45 8.81 -6.71
N LEU A 41 1.28 8.30 -5.48
CA LEU A 41 2.38 7.86 -4.64
C LEU A 41 3.13 6.68 -5.30
N GLY A 42 2.41 5.73 -5.88
CA GLY A 42 2.99 4.60 -6.59
C GLY A 42 3.85 5.02 -7.77
N ILE A 43 3.35 5.92 -8.63
CA ILE A 43 4.10 6.46 -9.78
C ILE A 43 5.34 7.21 -9.31
N LEU A 44 5.21 8.06 -8.29
CA LEU A 44 6.33 8.80 -7.73
C LEU A 44 7.41 7.85 -7.21
N CYS A 45 7.04 6.81 -6.45
CA CYS A 45 7.96 5.79 -5.97
C CYS A 45 8.66 5.04 -7.12
N MET A 46 7.94 4.69 -8.19
CA MET A 46 8.54 4.03 -9.36
C MET A 46 9.57 4.92 -10.07
N ILE A 47 9.26 6.21 -10.24
CA ILE A 47 10.20 7.16 -10.86
C ILE A 47 11.45 7.31 -10.00
N LEU A 48 11.28 7.50 -8.68
CA LEU A 48 12.39 7.64 -7.75
C LEU A 48 13.23 6.35 -7.68
N SER A 49 12.60 5.18 -7.73
CA SER A 49 13.27 3.87 -7.72
C SER A 49 14.32 3.76 -8.82
N VAL A 50 14.01 4.21 -10.04
CA VAL A 50 14.93 4.14 -11.20
C VAL A 50 16.09 5.13 -11.05
N ARG A 51 15.93 6.21 -10.28
CA ARG A 51 16.97 7.22 -10.05
C ARG A 51 17.91 6.89 -8.90
N MET A 52 17.61 5.86 -8.10
CA MET A 52 18.44 5.48 -6.96
C MET A 52 19.65 4.65 -7.39
N GLN A 53 20.84 5.09 -6.99
CA GLN A 53 22.10 4.36 -7.26
C GLN A 53 22.34 3.18 -6.30
N LYS A 54 21.75 3.23 -5.10
CA LYS A 54 21.88 2.17 -4.09
C LYS A 54 20.76 1.15 -4.26
N ILE A 55 21.12 -0.11 -4.48
CA ILE A 55 20.16 -1.20 -4.74
C ILE A 55 19.11 -1.35 -3.63
N LEU A 56 19.49 -1.19 -2.36
CA LEU A 56 18.55 -1.24 -1.24
C LEU A 56 17.43 -0.20 -1.38
N TRP A 57 17.79 1.05 -1.66
CA TRP A 57 16.81 2.14 -1.82
C TRP A 57 15.98 2.01 -3.09
N SER A 58 16.61 1.59 -4.19
CA SER A 58 15.90 1.32 -5.44
C SER A 58 14.84 0.24 -5.23
N VAL A 59 15.21 -0.92 -4.68
CA VAL A 59 14.27 -2.01 -4.42
C VAL A 59 13.18 -1.61 -3.41
N SER A 60 13.53 -0.89 -2.35
CA SER A 60 12.55 -0.41 -1.36
C SER A 60 11.47 0.45 -2.02
N LEU A 61 11.86 1.41 -2.86
CA LEU A 61 10.93 2.28 -3.58
C LEU A 61 10.12 1.52 -4.63
N GLY A 62 10.72 0.55 -5.32
CA GLY A 62 10.00 -0.32 -6.24
C GLY A 62 8.92 -1.15 -5.53
N VAL A 63 9.26 -1.76 -4.40
CA VAL A 63 8.30 -2.52 -3.57
C VAL A 63 7.20 -1.61 -3.03
N LEU A 64 7.54 -0.42 -2.53
CA LEU A 64 6.57 0.58 -2.10
C LEU A 64 5.61 0.97 -3.24
N GLY A 65 6.15 1.22 -4.45
CA GLY A 65 5.36 1.60 -5.61
C GLY A 65 4.37 0.52 -6.03
N VAL A 66 4.84 -0.73 -6.14
CA VAL A 66 3.98 -1.88 -6.47
C VAL A 66 2.96 -2.14 -5.36
N SER A 67 3.34 -1.99 -4.08
CA SER A 67 2.42 -2.13 -2.94
C SER A 67 1.31 -1.08 -2.97
N CYS A 68 1.60 0.16 -3.39
CA CYS A 68 0.59 1.19 -3.61
C CYS A 68 -0.39 0.81 -4.72
N PHE A 69 0.09 0.27 -5.84
CA PHE A 69 -0.80 -0.19 -6.91
C PHE A 69 -1.66 -1.38 -6.48
N TRP A 70 -1.08 -2.34 -5.74
CA TRP A 70 -1.84 -3.44 -5.16
C TRP A 70 -2.92 -2.93 -4.19
N SER A 71 -2.59 -1.92 -3.39
CA SER A 71 -3.49 -1.29 -2.44
C SER A 71 -4.74 -0.69 -3.09
N ILE A 72 -4.66 -0.21 -4.34
CA ILE A 72 -5.84 0.26 -5.10
C ILE A 72 -6.83 -0.88 -5.33
N LYS A 73 -6.33 -2.07 -5.70
CA LYS A 73 -7.16 -3.25 -5.91
C LYS A 73 -7.74 -3.73 -4.58
N GLU A 74 -6.91 -3.82 -3.55
CA GLU A 74 -7.33 -4.21 -2.19
C GLU A 74 -8.41 -3.26 -1.65
N LEU A 75 -8.28 -1.95 -1.88
CA LEU A 75 -9.27 -0.95 -1.43
C LEU A 75 -10.66 -1.18 -2.04
N LYS A 76 -10.72 -1.53 -3.33
CA LYS A 76 -11.98 -1.87 -4.02
C LYS A 76 -12.56 -3.20 -3.53
N GLU A 77 -11.72 -4.19 -3.26
CA GLU A 77 -12.17 -5.46 -2.68
C GLU A 77 -12.66 -5.28 -1.24
N GLN A 78 -12.00 -4.43 -0.44
CA GLN A 78 -12.44 -4.08 0.92
C GLN A 78 -13.79 -3.38 0.92
N GLU A 79 -14.05 -2.47 -0.02
CA GLU A 79 -15.37 -1.84 -0.19
C GLU A 79 -16.47 -2.90 -0.42
N ILE A 80 -16.20 -3.94 -1.22
CA ILE A 80 -17.14 -5.04 -1.44
C ILE A 80 -17.32 -5.87 -0.16
N ARG A 81 -16.26 -6.12 0.62
CA ARG A 81 -16.32 -6.86 1.90
C ARG A 81 -17.10 -6.08 2.96
N VAL A 82 -16.94 -4.76 3.03
CA VAL A 82 -17.73 -3.86 3.88
C VAL A 82 -19.18 -3.82 3.44
N ALA A 83 -19.46 -3.76 2.13
CA ALA A 83 -20.82 -3.82 1.59
C ALA A 83 -21.53 -5.16 1.90
N LYS A 84 -20.77 -6.27 1.99
CA LYS A 84 -21.26 -7.58 2.44
C LYS A 84 -21.45 -7.68 3.96
N GLY A 85 -21.06 -6.66 4.72
CA GLY A 85 -21.16 -6.63 6.19
C GLY A 85 -20.08 -7.44 6.91
N TRP A 86 -19.02 -7.88 6.21
CA TRP A 86 -17.91 -8.62 6.84
C TRP A 86 -17.00 -7.72 7.69
N PHE A 87 -17.02 -6.41 7.42
CA PHE A 87 -16.29 -5.41 8.19
C PHE A 87 -17.22 -4.26 8.57
N PRO A 88 -17.04 -3.67 9.76
CA PRO A 88 -17.87 -2.57 10.22
C PRO A 88 -17.64 -1.34 9.35
N LYS A 89 -18.69 -0.91 8.64
CA LYS A 89 -18.70 0.40 7.99
C LYS A 89 -18.74 1.47 9.07
N ARG A 90 -17.90 2.50 8.97
CA ARG A 90 -17.96 3.65 9.88
C ARG A 90 -19.39 4.22 9.87
N LYS A 91 -20.01 4.29 11.05
CA LYS A 91 -21.21 5.12 11.26
C LYS A 91 -20.73 6.57 11.21
N VAL A 92 -20.98 7.26 10.11
CA VAL A 92 -20.88 8.72 10.10
C VAL A 92 -22.10 9.18 10.89
N ASP A 93 -21.91 9.53 12.16
CA ASP A 93 -22.93 10.23 12.92
C ASP A 93 -23.23 11.52 12.17
N LYS A 94 -24.38 11.55 11.50
CA LYS A 94 -24.95 12.78 10.94
C LYS A 94 -25.44 13.59 12.14
N HIS A 95 -24.63 14.55 12.59
CA HIS A 95 -25.14 15.69 13.34
C HIS A 95 -25.76 16.69 12.37
#